data_AF-M6GNG7-F1
#
_entry.id   AF-M6GNG7-F1
#
_cell.length_a   1.000
_cell.length_b   1.000
_cell.length_c   1.000
_cell.angle_alpha   90.00
_cell.angle_beta   90.00
_cell.angle_gamma   90.00
#
_symmetry.space_group_name_H-M   'P 1'
#
loop_
_entity.id
_entity.type
_entity.pdbx_description
1 polymer ?
#
loop_
_entity_poly.entity_id
_entity_poly.type
_entity_poly.pdbx_seq_one_letter_code
_entity_poly.pdbx_strand_id
1 'polypeptide(L)'
;MPFLISGNLDLVERHSLKKMEKFLGIILSPVQFPVEQYNLLRHALHRNLDPDALIRKMNRQELLSFIYILTQFGDVVRAETPAEYLNVEKIPLVLEWQKGQYMIPYEVLDHLSTSRIFKNQNYLFALIPSLPIKEKKPGLNGLVPVMVKRFLAR
;
A
#
# COMPACT_ATOMS: atom_id res chain seq x y z
N MET A 1 0.32 -11.08 5.89
CA MET A 1 -1.17 -11.09 5.96
C MET A 1 -1.60 -9.71 6.45
N PRO A 2 -2.65 -9.07 5.89
CA PRO A 2 -3.11 -7.77 6.38
C PRO A 2 -3.51 -7.87 7.86
N PHE A 3 -2.98 -6.99 8.70
CA PHE A 3 -3.32 -6.92 10.12
C PHE A 3 -4.08 -5.63 10.45
N LEU A 4 -4.94 -5.71 11.46
CA LEU A 4 -5.62 -4.56 12.06
C LEU A 4 -4.66 -3.88 13.03
N ILE A 5 -4.35 -2.60 12.81
CA ILE A 5 -3.50 -1.84 13.74
C ILE A 5 -4.21 -1.60 15.06
N SER A 6 -5.53 -1.47 15.00
CA SER A 6 -6.38 -1.33 16.18
C SER A 6 -6.19 -2.52 17.12
N GLY A 7 -5.72 -2.26 18.33
CA GLY A 7 -5.36 -3.29 19.32
C GLY A 7 -3.97 -3.92 19.15
N ASN A 8 -3.20 -3.52 18.13
CA ASN A 8 -1.86 -4.05 17.84
C ASN A 8 -0.82 -2.94 17.64
N LEU A 9 -1.03 -1.75 18.23
CA LEU A 9 -0.14 -0.60 18.05
C LEU A 9 1.31 -0.89 18.47
N ASP A 10 1.50 -1.77 19.46
CA ASP A 10 2.81 -2.14 19.98
C ASP A 10 3.63 -3.01 19.01
N LEU A 11 2.97 -3.62 18.02
CA LEU A 11 3.63 -4.40 16.97
C LEU A 11 4.13 -3.53 15.82
N VAL A 12 3.92 -2.21 15.87
CA VAL A 12 4.29 -1.28 14.81
C VAL A 12 5.42 -0.37 15.25
N GLU A 13 6.39 -0.16 14.37
CA GLU A 13 7.46 0.78 14.64
C GLU A 13 6.92 2.21 14.83
N ARG A 14 7.25 2.83 15.97
CA ARG A 14 6.64 4.10 16.38
C ARG A 14 6.90 5.24 15.41
N HIS A 15 8.05 5.26 14.71
CA HIS A 15 8.33 6.27 13.68
C HIS A 15 7.37 6.15 12.50
N SER A 16 7.05 4.92 12.10
CA SER A 16 6.16 4.65 10.98
C SER A 16 4.72 4.99 11.32
N LEU A 17 4.28 4.64 12.54
CA LEU A 17 2.97 5.02 13.06
C LEU A 17 2.78 6.55 13.10
N LYS A 18 3.79 7.30 13.59
CA LYS A 18 3.74 8.78 13.63
C LYS A 18 3.52 9.42 12.26
N LYS A 19 4.07 8.83 11.19
CA LYS A 19 3.89 9.33 9.82
C LYS A 19 2.42 9.23 9.41
N MET A 20 1.78 8.10 9.67
CA MET A 20 0.36 7.89 9.37
C MET A 20 -0.53 8.74 10.27
N GLU A 21 -0.25 8.80 11.57
CA GLU A 21 -0.93 9.69 12.54
C GLU A 21 -0.93 11.14 12.08
N LYS A 22 0.23 11.65 11.65
CA LYS A 22 0.38 13.01 11.10
C LYS A 22 -0.43 13.20 9.81
N PHE A 23 -0.42 12.23 8.91
CA PHE A 23 -1.17 12.31 7.66
C PHE A 23 -2.69 12.30 7.89
N LEU A 24 -3.15 11.46 8.81
CA LEU A 24 -4.57 11.33 9.16
C LEU A 24 -5.05 12.35 10.20
N GLY A 25 -4.16 13.13 10.80
CA GLY A 25 -4.50 14.14 11.81
C GLY A 25 -5.08 13.53 13.10
N ILE A 26 -4.59 12.35 13.51
CA ILE A 26 -5.02 11.64 14.71
C ILE A 26 -3.83 11.22 15.57
N ILE A 27 -4.09 10.79 16.80
CA ILE A 27 -3.12 10.18 17.70
C ILE A 27 -3.72 8.88 18.22
N LEU A 28 -3.00 7.78 18.02
CA LEU A 28 -3.37 6.45 18.52
C LEU A 28 -2.54 6.14 19.76
N SER A 29 -3.24 5.74 20.82
CA SER A 29 -2.65 5.43 22.12
C SER A 29 -2.86 3.95 22.46
N PRO A 30 -1.83 3.23 22.93
CA PRO A 30 -1.98 1.84 23.38
C PRO A 30 -2.90 1.70 24.61
N VAL A 31 -3.18 2.80 25.32
CA VAL A 31 -4.09 2.82 26.48
C VAL A 31 -5.57 2.87 26.07
N GLN A 32 -5.87 3.25 24.81
CA GLN A 32 -7.25 3.26 24.30
C GLN A 32 -7.74 1.83 24.06
N PHE A 33 -9.05 1.60 24.21
CA PHE A 33 -9.62 0.31 23.86
C PHE A 33 -9.52 0.07 22.34
N PRO A 34 -9.33 -1.18 21.87
CA PRO A 34 -9.20 -1.47 20.43
C PRO A 34 -10.36 -0.93 19.58
N VAL A 35 -11.58 -0.96 20.12
CA VAL A 35 -12.78 -0.43 19.44
C VAL A 35 -12.71 1.08 19.27
N GLU A 36 -12.19 1.81 20.25
CA GLU A 36 -12.01 3.27 20.17
C GLU A 36 -10.95 3.64 19.13
N GLN A 37 -9.83 2.91 19.13
CA GLN A 37 -8.77 3.08 18.12
C GLN A 37 -9.32 2.84 16.71
N TYR A 38 -10.08 1.75 16.52
CA TYR A 38 -10.69 1.42 15.25
C TYR A 38 -11.65 2.51 14.76
N ASN A 39 -12.53 2.99 15.64
CA ASN A 39 -13.47 4.06 15.29
C ASN A 39 -12.73 5.37 14.95
N LEU A 40 -11.71 5.73 15.73
CA LEU A 40 -10.89 6.91 15.47
C LEU A 40 -10.21 6.83 14.09
N LEU A 41 -9.60 5.68 13.77
CA LEU A 41 -8.98 5.41 12.47
C LEU A 41 -10.01 5.51 11.34
N ARG A 42 -11.16 4.83 11.49
CA ARG A 42 -12.21 4.81 10.48
C ARG A 42 -12.72 6.22 10.19
N HIS A 43 -13.01 7.01 11.22
CA HIS A 43 -13.46 8.39 11.07
C HIS A 43 -12.39 9.28 10.41
N ALA A 44 -11.12 9.10 10.78
CA ALA A 44 -10.02 9.86 10.20
C ALA A 44 -9.80 9.52 8.71
N LEU A 45 -9.88 8.25 8.35
CA LEU A 45 -9.80 7.81 6.96
C LEU A 45 -10.93 8.43 6.13
N HIS A 46 -12.19 8.34 6.59
CA HIS A 46 -13.30 8.97 5.88
C HIS A 46 -13.20 10.48 5.75
N ARG A 47 -12.62 11.17 6.74
CA ARG A 47 -12.54 12.63 6.76
C ARG A 47 -11.35 13.17 5.99
N ASN A 48 -10.19 12.51 6.08
CA ASN A 48 -8.90 13.09 5.71
C ASN A 48 -8.21 12.35 4.56
N LEU A 49 -8.61 11.11 4.26
CA LEU A 49 -8.09 10.37 3.12
C LEU A 49 -9.03 10.51 1.92
N ASP A 50 -8.62 11.33 0.96
CA ASP A 50 -9.16 11.31 -0.40
C ASP A 50 -8.24 10.43 -1.27
N PRO A 51 -8.69 9.25 -1.72
CA PRO A 51 -7.86 8.34 -2.50
C PRO A 51 -7.44 8.89 -3.88
N ASP A 52 -8.26 9.72 -4.52
CA ASP A 52 -7.91 10.40 -5.79
C ASP A 52 -6.78 11.40 -5.54
N ALA A 53 -6.92 12.23 -4.51
CA ALA A 53 -5.91 13.22 -4.14
C ALA A 53 -4.60 12.57 -3.67
N LEU A 54 -4.67 11.42 -2.99
CA LEU A 54 -3.50 10.64 -2.59
C LEU A 54 -2.68 10.21 -3.82
N ILE A 55 -3.32 9.57 -4.80
CA ILE A 55 -2.64 9.09 -6.01
C ILE A 55 -2.02 10.25 -6.79
N ARG A 56 -2.73 11.37 -6.94
CA ARG A 56 -2.24 12.55 -7.69
C ARG A 56 -1.00 13.19 -7.07
N LYS A 57 -0.81 13.07 -5.75
CA LYS A 57 0.35 13.62 -5.04
C LYS A 57 1.57 12.71 -5.09
N MET A 58 1.40 11.43 -5.44
CA MET A 58 2.51 10.49 -5.55
C MET A 58 3.33 10.76 -6.80
N ASN A 59 4.65 10.74 -6.66
CA ASN A 59 5.51 10.65 -7.84
C ASN A 59 5.41 9.25 -8.48
N ARG A 60 5.95 9.11 -9.69
CA ARG A 60 5.88 7.84 -10.44
C ARG A 60 6.40 6.64 -9.64
N GLN A 61 7.48 6.81 -8.89
CA GLN A 61 8.10 5.71 -8.14
C GLN A 61 7.27 5.32 -6.92
N GLU A 62 6.69 6.29 -6.21
CA GLU A 62 5.74 6.06 -5.11
C GLU A 62 4.49 5.35 -5.61
N LEU A 63 3.94 5.79 -6.75
CA LEU A 63 2.76 5.16 -7.33
C LEU A 63 3.02 3.70 -7.72
N LEU A 64 4.15 3.41 -8.37
CA LEU A 64 4.55 2.04 -8.70
C LEU A 64 4.71 1.18 -7.44
N SER A 65 5.38 1.70 -6.42
CA SER A 65 5.58 1.01 -5.14
C SER A 65 4.24 0.75 -4.44
N PHE A 66 3.34 1.73 -4.44
CA PHE A 66 2.02 1.64 -3.83
C PHE A 66 1.15 0.58 -4.53
N ILE A 67 1.09 0.60 -5.86
CA ILE A 67 0.36 -0.41 -6.64
C ILE A 67 0.96 -1.79 -6.40
N TYR A 68 2.29 -1.93 -6.39
CA TYR A 68 2.95 -3.19 -6.10
C TYR A 68 2.50 -3.75 -4.74
N ILE A 69 2.58 -2.95 -3.67
CA ILE A 69 2.13 -3.37 -2.33
C ILE A 69 0.66 -3.79 -2.35
N LEU A 70 -0.22 -3.02 -3.02
CA LEU A 70 -1.64 -3.38 -3.13
C LEU A 70 -1.86 -4.72 -3.84
N THR A 71 -1.08 -5.03 -4.89
CA THR A 71 -1.14 -6.34 -5.57
C THR A 71 -0.66 -7.49 -4.71
N GLN A 72 0.23 -7.23 -3.76
CA GLN A 72 0.69 -8.20 -2.76
C GLN A 72 -0.23 -8.24 -1.53
N PHE A 73 -1.51 -7.86 -1.69
CA PHE A 73 -2.49 -7.79 -0.60
C PHE A 73 -2.07 -6.86 0.54
N GLY A 74 -1.33 -5.81 0.24
CA GLY A 74 -0.94 -4.80 1.21
C GLY A 74 0.33 -5.12 1.99
N ASP A 75 1.14 -6.10 1.61
CA ASP A 75 2.30 -6.58 2.39
C ASP A 75 3.52 -6.80 1.50
N VAL A 76 4.71 -6.34 1.92
CA VAL A 76 5.97 -6.52 1.19
C VAL A 76 7.18 -6.67 2.11
N VAL A 77 8.11 -7.54 1.70
CA VAL A 77 9.40 -7.73 2.37
C VAL A 77 10.50 -7.09 1.54
N ARG A 78 11.30 -6.21 2.15
CA ARG A 78 12.35 -5.42 1.47
C ARG A 78 13.38 -6.30 0.77
N ALA A 79 13.78 -7.39 1.41
CA ALA A 79 14.78 -8.32 0.90
C ALA A 79 14.32 -9.06 -0.38
N GLU A 80 13.01 -9.16 -0.58
CA GLU A 80 12.39 -9.93 -1.67
C GLU A 80 11.83 -9.02 -2.78
N THR A 81 11.77 -7.72 -2.53
CA THR A 81 11.13 -6.75 -3.42
C THR A 81 12.17 -6.05 -4.31
N PRO A 82 11.98 -6.00 -5.63
CA PRO A 82 12.86 -5.26 -6.53
C PRO A 82 12.99 -3.77 -6.16
N ALA A 83 14.20 -3.21 -6.32
CA ALA A 83 14.51 -1.84 -5.90
C ALA A 83 13.61 -0.75 -6.52
N GLU A 84 13.08 -1.00 -7.71
CA GLU A 84 12.14 -0.11 -8.41
C GLU A 84 10.78 0.05 -7.70
N TYR A 85 10.39 -0.92 -6.85
CA TYR A 85 9.15 -0.91 -6.06
C TYR A 85 9.38 -0.62 -4.57
N LEU A 86 10.61 -0.26 -4.16
CA LEU A 86 11.00 -0.10 -2.75
C LEU A 86 10.84 1.32 -2.19
N ASN A 87 10.25 2.27 -2.91
CA ASN A 87 10.05 3.62 -2.39
C ASN A 87 8.78 3.72 -1.52
N VAL A 88 8.63 2.76 -0.61
CA VAL A 88 7.44 2.55 0.22
C VAL A 88 7.44 3.40 1.49
N GLU A 89 8.63 3.75 1.99
CA GLU A 89 8.83 4.54 3.21
C GLU A 89 8.20 5.94 3.11
N LYS A 90 8.13 6.50 1.90
CA LYS A 90 7.54 7.82 1.62
C LYS A 90 6.01 7.80 1.56
N ILE A 91 5.40 6.64 1.39
CA ILE A 91 3.94 6.52 1.32
C ILE A 91 3.37 6.66 2.74
N PRO A 92 2.50 7.64 3.01
CA PRO A 92 2.08 7.95 4.39
C PRO A 92 1.22 6.87 5.04
N LEU A 93 0.58 6.02 4.24
CA LEU A 93 -0.30 4.94 4.68
C LEU A 93 0.39 3.57 4.77
N VAL A 94 1.67 3.51 4.42
CA VAL A 94 2.48 2.29 4.53
C VAL A 94 3.29 2.35 5.81
N LEU A 95 3.09 1.35 6.66
CA LEU A 95 3.76 1.19 7.94
C LEU A 95 4.87 0.15 7.83
N GLU A 96 5.95 0.41 8.54
CA GLU A 96 6.96 -0.59 8.84
C GLU A 96 6.59 -1.20 10.19
N TRP A 97 6.34 -2.50 10.21
CA TRP A 97 5.88 -3.20 11.41
C TRP A 97 6.95 -4.15 11.96
N GLN A 98 7.85 -4.61 11.08
CA GLN A 98 9.12 -5.19 11.46
C GLN A 98 10.19 -4.61 10.55
N LYS A 99 11.45 -4.66 10.98
CA LYS A 99 12.57 -4.13 10.21
C LYS A 99 12.57 -4.68 8.77
N GLY A 100 12.37 -3.78 7.80
CA GLY A 100 12.31 -4.14 6.38
C GLY A 100 11.06 -4.89 5.94
N GLN A 101 10.01 -4.96 6.76
CA GLN A 101 8.68 -5.45 6.38
C GLN A 101 7.70 -4.30 6.42
N TYR A 102 7.06 -4.04 5.29
CA TYR A 102 6.19 -2.90 5.11
C TYR A 102 4.80 -3.36 4.72
N MET A 103 3.79 -2.66 5.22
CA MET A 103 2.43 -2.98 4.88
C MET A 103 1.44 -1.83 4.99
N ILE A 104 0.34 -1.98 4.27
CA ILE A 104 -0.84 -1.13 4.38
C ILE A 104 -1.79 -1.81 5.38
N PRO A 105 -2.18 -1.12 6.45
CA PRO A 105 -3.15 -1.62 7.41
C PRO A 105 -4.47 -2.08 6.79
N TYR A 106 -5.10 -3.09 7.39
CA TYR A 106 -6.38 -3.58 6.89
C TYR A 106 -7.46 -2.49 6.89
N GLU A 107 -7.52 -1.63 7.92
CA GLU A 107 -8.48 -0.52 8.00
C GLU A 107 -8.34 0.44 6.82
N VAL A 108 -7.10 0.66 6.36
CA VAL A 108 -6.81 1.49 5.19
C VAL A 108 -7.21 0.77 3.91
N LEU A 109 -6.86 -0.52 3.76
CA LEU A 109 -7.24 -1.32 2.59
C LEU A 109 -8.76 -1.39 2.42
N ASP A 110 -9.48 -1.66 3.50
CA ASP A 110 -10.94 -1.69 3.54
C ASP A 110 -11.52 -0.35 3.07
N HIS A 111 -11.01 0.76 3.62
CA HIS A 111 -11.41 2.10 3.20
C HIS A 111 -11.14 2.36 1.70
N LEU A 112 -9.93 2.05 1.21
CA LEU A 112 -9.57 2.22 -0.20
C LEU A 112 -10.46 1.38 -1.12
N SER A 113 -10.84 0.18 -0.71
CA SER A 113 -11.70 -0.72 -1.49
C SER A 113 -13.09 -0.13 -1.79
N THR A 114 -13.55 0.82 -0.96
CA THR A 114 -14.82 1.50 -1.19
C THR A 114 -14.78 2.47 -2.36
N SER A 115 -13.58 2.99 -2.69
CA SER A 115 -13.37 3.97 -3.73
C SER A 115 -13.45 3.37 -5.13
N ARG A 116 -14.06 4.13 -6.05
CA ARG A 116 -14.28 3.72 -7.44
C ARG A 116 -12.97 3.41 -8.18
N ILE A 117 -11.90 4.13 -7.86
CA ILE A 117 -10.56 3.95 -8.44
C ILE A 117 -10.06 2.53 -8.20
N PHE A 118 -10.22 2.03 -6.97
CA PHE A 118 -9.71 0.73 -6.54
C PHE A 118 -10.66 -0.42 -6.89
N LYS A 119 -11.96 -0.14 -7.02
CA LYS A 119 -12.95 -1.10 -7.56
C LYS A 119 -12.67 -1.44 -9.02
N ASN A 120 -12.09 -0.51 -9.78
CA ASN A 120 -11.80 -0.70 -11.19
C ASN A 120 -10.32 -1.08 -11.37
N GLN A 121 -10.00 -2.38 -11.21
CA GLN A 121 -8.61 -2.88 -11.31
C GLN A 121 -7.91 -2.43 -12.61
N ASN A 122 -8.66 -2.35 -13.72
CA ASN A 122 -8.15 -1.84 -15.00
C ASN A 122 -7.59 -0.41 -14.90
N TYR A 123 -8.16 0.42 -14.03
CA TYR A 123 -7.71 1.79 -13.81
C TYR A 123 -6.39 1.85 -13.03
N LEU A 124 -6.22 0.99 -12.01
CA LEU A 124 -4.96 0.88 -11.28
C LEU A 124 -3.80 0.43 -12.19
N PHE A 125 -4.05 -0.52 -13.11
CA PHE A 125 -3.05 -0.93 -14.10
C PHE A 125 -2.83 0.11 -15.20
N ALA A 126 -3.85 0.87 -15.60
CA ALA A 126 -3.71 1.98 -16.55
C ALA A 126 -2.87 3.15 -16.01
N LEU A 127 -2.81 3.31 -14.69
CA LEU A 127 -1.97 4.30 -14.00
C LEU A 127 -0.50 3.89 -13.92
N ILE A 128 -0.15 2.63 -14.22
CA ILE A 128 1.22 2.20 -14.45
C ILE A 128 1.58 2.69 -15.85
N PRO A 129 2.45 3.70 -16.03
CA PRO A 129 2.87 4.11 -17.35
C PRO A 129 3.44 2.87 -18.04
N SER A 130 2.89 2.55 -19.22
CA SER A 130 3.32 1.45 -20.09
C SER A 130 4.84 1.38 -20.03
N LEU A 131 5.36 0.38 -19.30
CA LEU A 131 6.78 0.10 -19.24
C LEU A 131 7.26 0.07 -20.68
N PRO A 132 8.30 0.83 -21.06
CA PRO A 132 8.73 0.86 -22.45
C PRO A 132 9.03 -0.58 -22.83
N ILE A 133 8.23 -1.10 -23.77
CA ILE A 133 8.44 -2.38 -24.42
C ILE A 133 9.71 -2.20 -25.27
N LYS A 134 10.87 -2.10 -24.62
CA LYS A 134 12.12 -2.42 -25.28
C LYS A 134 12.20 -3.93 -25.23
N GLU A 135 11.64 -4.52 -26.28
CA GLU A 135 11.88 -5.89 -26.70
C GLU A 135 13.36 -6.24 -26.46
N LYS A 136 13.61 -7.05 -25.43
CA LYS A 136 14.76 -7.93 -25.42
C LYS A 136 14.22 -9.35 -25.48
N LYS A 137 14.59 -10.03 -26.56
CA LYS A 137 14.34 -11.43 -26.87
C LYS A 137 14.45 -12.33 -25.61
N PRO A 138 13.63 -13.39 -25.51
CA PRO A 138 13.53 -14.21 -24.32
C PRO A 138 14.79 -15.08 -24.17
N GLY A 139 15.59 -14.80 -23.15
CA GLY A 139 16.44 -15.80 -22.52
C GLY A 139 15.63 -16.44 -21.40
N LEU A 140 15.49 -17.77 -21.42
CA LEU A 140 14.78 -18.54 -20.41
C LEU A 140 15.25 -18.17 -18.99
N ASN A 141 14.29 -18.06 -18.05
CA ASN A 141 14.45 -17.95 -16.58
C ASN A 141 14.45 -16.54 -15.95
N GLY A 142 13.58 -15.65 -16.41
CA GLY A 142 13.14 -14.48 -15.64
C GLY A 142 11.67 -14.60 -15.26
N LEU A 143 11.38 -14.79 -13.97
CA LEU A 143 10.04 -14.87 -13.40
C LEU A 143 9.27 -13.56 -13.62
N VAL A 144 8.53 -13.49 -14.72
CA VAL A 144 7.37 -12.61 -14.83
C VAL A 144 6.36 -13.09 -13.78
N PRO A 145 5.82 -12.21 -12.91
CA PRO A 145 4.74 -12.58 -12.00
C PRO A 145 3.63 -13.26 -12.80
N VAL A 146 3.24 -14.47 -12.38
CA VAL A 146 2.36 -15.40 -13.10
C VAL A 146 1.04 -14.76 -13.58
N MET A 147 0.61 -13.66 -12.96
CA MET A 147 -0.58 -12.91 -13.36
C MET A 147 -0.46 -12.18 -14.71
N VAL A 148 0.72 -11.72 -15.13
CA VAL A 148 0.87 -10.98 -16.41
C VAL A 148 0.77 -11.93 -17.61
N LYS A 149 1.24 -13.18 -17.46
CA LYS A 149 1.19 -14.18 -18.54
C LYS A 149 -0.22 -14.68 -18.84
N ARG A 150 -1.13 -14.69 -17.87
CA ARG A 150 -2.49 -15.21 -18.05
C ARG A 150 -3.44 -14.27 -18.82
N PHE A 151 -3.10 -12.99 -18.93
CA PHE A 151 -3.99 -12.00 -19.56
C PHE A 151 -3.64 -11.67 -21.02
N LEU A 152 -2.42 -11.98 -21.47
CA LEU A 152 -2.02 -11.83 -22.88
C LEU A 152 -2.40 -13.01 -23.77
N ALA A 153 -3.02 -14.05 -23.20
CA ALA A 153 -3.44 -15.27 -23.88
C ALA A 153 -4.98 -15.37 -24.06
N ARG A 154 -5.69 -14.24 -23.97
CA ARG A 154 -7.12 -14.14 -24.31
C ARG A 154 -7.36 -13.01 -25.28
#